data_AF-A0A1V5KMS6-F1
#
_entry.id   AF-A0A1V5KMS6-F1
#
_cell.length_a   1.000
_cell.length_b   1.000
_cell.length_c   1.000
_cell.angle_alpha   90.00
_cell.angle_beta   90.00
_cell.angle_gamma   90.00
#
_symmetry.space_group_name_H-M   'P 1'
#
loop_
_entity.id
_entity.type
_entity.pdbx_description
1 polymer ?
#
loop_
_entity_poly.entity_id
_entity_poly.type
_entity_poly.pdbx_seq_one_letter_code
_entity_poly.pdbx_strand_id
1 'polypeptide(L)' 'MITKGLSTLLCGLYSGHGPSEILEVDPSFLAQVGISQHLSPNRRNGLTQIGNRIMGYARLHLDS' A
#
# COMPACT_ATOMS: atom_id res chain seq x y z
N MET A 1 -7.68 -2.95 -14.64
CA MET A 1 -8.45 -3.69 -13.60
C MET A 1 -7.49 -4.00 -12.45
N ILE A 2 -7.71 -3.42 -11.28
CA ILE A 2 -6.92 -3.73 -10.07
C ILE A 2 -7.42 -5.09 -9.58
N THR A 3 -6.55 -6.10 -9.57
CA THR A 3 -6.95 -7.45 -9.15
C THR A 3 -7.11 -7.48 -7.64
N LYS A 4 -8.27 -7.96 -7.17
CA LYS A 4 -8.69 -8.08 -5.75
C LYS A 4 -7.58 -8.56 -4.78
N GLY A 5 -6.65 -9.39 -5.26
CA GLY A 5 -5.49 -9.85 -4.47
C GLY A 5 -4.52 -8.75 -4.03
N LEU A 6 -4.30 -7.70 -4.83
CA LEU A 6 -3.39 -6.59 -4.47
C LEU A 6 -3.98 -5.73 -3.36
N SER A 7 -5.29 -5.45 -3.43
CA SER A 7 -6.00 -4.75 -2.36
C SER A 7 -6.02 -5.58 -1.08
N THR A 8 -6.25 -6.90 -1.15
CA THR A 8 -6.23 -7.76 0.04
C THR A 8 -4.87 -7.76 0.72
N LEU A 9 -3.77 -7.80 -0.05
CA LEU A 9 -2.42 -7.73 0.50
C LEU A 9 -2.19 -6.42 1.27
N LEU A 10 -2.49 -5.28 0.65
CA LEU A 10 -2.29 -3.97 1.27
C LEU A 10 -3.23 -3.76 2.46
N CYS A 11 -4.50 -4.15 2.35
CA CYS A 11 -5.44 -4.08 3.46
C CYS A 11 -4.99 -4.96 4.63
N GLY A 12 -4.45 -6.15 4.38
CA GLY A 12 -3.92 -7.02 5.44
C GLY A 12 -2.70 -6.42 6.13
N LEU A 13 -1.80 -5.81 5.36
CA LEU A 13 -0.60 -5.17 5.90
C LEU A 13 -0.93 -3.97 6.80
N TYR A 14 -1.79 -3.07 6.33
CA TYR A 14 -2.13 -1.84 7.08
C TYR A 14 -3.27 -2.07 8.09
N SER A 15 -3.88 -3.26 8.13
CA SER A 15 -4.95 -3.56 9.07
C SER A 15 -4.47 -3.39 10.51
N GLY A 16 -5.30 -2.79 11.36
CA GLY A 16 -5.01 -2.63 12.79
C GLY A 16 -3.99 -1.53 13.14
N HIS A 17 -3.38 -0.87 12.15
CA HIS A 17 -2.45 0.23 12.38
C HIS A 17 -3.19 1.56 12.43
N GLY A 18 -2.78 2.43 13.35
CA GLY A 18 -3.22 3.81 13.42
C GLY A 18 -2.64 4.67 12.28
N PRO A 19 -3.24 5.84 12.00
CA PRO A 19 -2.76 6.74 10.94
C PRO A 19 -1.28 7.10 11.02
N SER A 20 -0.74 7.34 12.23
CA SER A 20 0.69 7.64 12.44
C SER A 20 1.58 6.46 12.07
N GLU A 21 1.22 5.26 12.52
CA GLU A 21 1.95 4.02 12.22
C GLU A 21 1.95 3.72 10.72
N ILE A 22 0.82 3.96 10.03
CA ILE A 22 0.73 3.80 8.57
C ILE A 22 1.72 4.72 7.84
N LEU A 23 1.93 5.94 8.33
CA LEU A 23 2.88 6.88 7.72
C LEU A 23 4.35 6.56 8.03
N GLU A 24 4.62 5.81 9.10
CA GLU A 24 5.97 5.34 9.44
C GLU A 24 6.39 4.11 8.60
N VAL A 25 5.44 3.41 7.98
CA VAL A 25 5.74 2.30 7.08
C VAL A 25 6.40 2.81 5.80
N ASP A 26 7.66 2.44 5.58
CA ASP A 26 8.37 2.74 4.34
C ASP A 26 7.81 1.93 3.15
N PRO A 27 7.11 2.55 2.18
CA PRO A 27 6.50 1.86 1.06
C PRO A 27 7.50 1.12 0.14
N SER A 28 8.80 1.34 0.31
CA SER A 28 9.86 0.64 -0.43
C SER A 28 9.85 -0.88 -0.18
N PHE A 29 9.31 -1.36 0.96
CA PHE A 29 9.26 -2.81 1.25
C PHE A 29 8.49 -3.57 0.15
N LEU A 30 7.46 -2.99 -0.47
CA LEU A 30 6.67 -3.61 -1.55
C LEU A 30 7.52 -3.93 -2.80
N ALA A 31 8.58 -3.15 -3.03
CA ALA A 31 9.57 -3.43 -4.06
C ALA A 31 10.53 -4.55 -3.64
N GLN A 32 10.87 -4.61 -2.35
CA GLN A 32 11.85 -5.54 -1.78
C GLN A 32 11.34 -6.97 -1.58
N VAL A 33 10.05 -7.19 -1.28
CA VAL A 33 9.49 -8.54 -1.03
C VAL A 33 9.54 -9.46 -2.27
N GLY A 34 10.05 -9.01 -3.42
CA GLY A 34 10.12 -9.80 -4.65
C GLY A 34 8.76 -10.06 -5.31
N ILE A 35 7.66 -9.70 -4.65
CA ILE A 35 6.30 -9.73 -5.19
C ILE A 35 6.23 -8.86 -6.45
N SER A 36 6.89 -7.70 -6.42
CA SER A 36 7.03 -6.81 -7.57
C SER A 36 7.62 -7.50 -8.80
N GLN A 37 8.51 -8.50 -8.65
CA GLN A 37 9.12 -9.21 -9.78
C GLN A 37 8.15 -10.20 -10.46
N HIS A 38 7.14 -10.68 -9.73
CA HIS A 38 6.12 -11.60 -10.22
C HIS A 38 4.88 -10.86 -10.76
N LEU A 39 4.85 -9.53 -10.66
CA LEU A 39 3.77 -8.68 -11.13
C LEU A 39 4.12 -8.07 -12.49
N SER A 40 3.15 -8.08 -13.41
CA SER A 40 3.24 -7.30 -14.63
C SER A 40 3.34 -5.79 -14.30
N PRO A 41 3.92 -4.97 -15.20
CA PRO A 41 4.09 -3.54 -14.97
C PRO A 41 2.80 -2.82 -14.52
N ASN A 42 1.66 -3.13 -15.16
CA ASN A 42 0.37 -2.56 -14.79
C ASN A 42 -0.09 -2.93 -13.37
N ARG A 43 0.20 -4.15 -12.91
CA ARG A 43 -0.19 -4.61 -11.57
C ARG A 43 0.68 -3.98 -10.50
N ARG A 44 1.98 -3.81 -10.77
CA ARG A 44 2.92 -3.09 -9.90
C ARG A 44 2.51 -1.63 -9.74
N ASN A 45 2.18 -0.95 -10.85
CA ASN A 45 1.69 0.43 -10.81
C ASN A 45 0.39 0.57 -10.00
N GLY A 46 -0.51 -0.40 -10.11
CA GLY A 46 -1.74 -0.44 -9.30
C GLY A 46 -1.46 -0.58 -7.80
N LEU A 47 -0.50 -1.44 -7.43
CA LEU A 47 -0.06 -1.61 -6.03
C LEU A 47 0.46 -0.29 -5.44
N THR A 48 1.34 0.39 -6.17
CA THR A 48 1.91 1.68 -5.76
C THR A 48 0.83 2.75 -5.62
N GLN A 49 -0.12 2.83 -6.56
CA GLN A 49 -1.22 3.81 -6.47
C GLN A 49 -2.12 3.58 -5.25
N ILE A 50 -2.43 2.33 -4.90
CA ILE A 50 -3.25 2.04 -3.72
C ILE A 50 -2.48 2.36 -2.43
N GLY A 51 -1.21 1.99 -2.34
CA GLY A 51 -0.36 2.35 -1.20
C GLY A 51 -0.32 3.86 -0.98
N ASN A 52 -0.10 4.63 -2.04
CA ASN A 52 -0.13 6.10 -1.98
C ASN A 52 -1.50 6.65 -1.53
N ARG A 53 -2.60 6.02 -1.96
CA ARG A 53 -3.96 6.40 -1.53
C ARG A 53 -4.16 6.17 -0.03
N ILE A 54 -3.68 5.05 0.50
CA ILE A 54 -3.77 4.69 1.93
C ILE A 54 -2.95 5.69 2.77
N MET A 55 -1.71 5.97 2.37
CA MET A 55 -0.89 6.97 3.06
C MET A 55 -1.52 8.36 3.02
N GLY A 56 -2.08 8.78 1.88
CA GLY A 56 -2.81 10.04 1.78
C GLY A 56 -4.02 10.11 2.72
N TYR A 57 -4.76 8.99 2.85
CA TYR A 57 -5.89 8.91 3.77
C TYR A 57 -5.46 8.95 5.24
N ALA A 58 -4.38 8.26 5.59
CA ALA A 58 -3.79 8.31 6.93
C ALA A 58 -3.35 9.73 7.30
N ARG A 59 -2.69 10.44 6.37
CA ARG A 59 -2.27 11.84 6.59
C ARG A 59 -3.46 12.76 6.86
N LEU A 60 -4.53 12.65 6.07
CA LEU A 60 -5.76 13.42 6.29
C LEU A 60 -6.35 13.22 7.70
N HIS A 61 -6.23 12.01 8.27
CA HIS A 61 -6.75 11.70 9.61
C HIS A 61 -5.84 12.15 10.76
N LEU A 62 -4.58 12.47 10.51
CA LEU A 62 -3.68 13.06 11.51
C LEU A 62 -3.80 14.58 11.57
N ASP A 63 -4.18 15.20 10.44
CA ASP A 63 -4.37 16.65 10.32
C ASP A 63 -5.77 17.11 10.80
N SER A 64 -6.63 16.18 11.26
CA SER A 64 -8.02 16.41 11.73
C SER A 64 -8.14 16.29 13.25
#